data_AF-A0A961RSL8-F1
#
_entry.id   AF-A0A961RSL8-F1
#
_cell.length_a   1.000
_cell.length_b   1.000
_cell.length_c   1.000
_cell.angle_alpha   90.00
_cell.angle_beta   90.00
_cell.angle_gamma   90.00
#
_symmetry.space_group_name_H-M   'P 1'
#
loop_
_entity.id
_entity.type
_entity.pdbx_description
1 polymer ?
#
loop_
_entity_poly.entity_id
_entity_poly.type
_entity_poly.pdbx_seq_one_letter_code
_entity_poly.pdbx_strand_id
1 'polypeptide(L)'
;MAENWTPGSWRSKPIVQVPAYPDQEALKVVEGRLASFPPLVFAGEARALKKQLANVAEGKAFLLQGGDCAESFAEHGADNIRDFFRVFLQMSVVLTYAAAKPVVKVGRIAGQFAKPRSSDFEKQGDVTLPSYRGDIINGIEFTEAARIPDPERQIMAY
;
A
#
# COMPACT_ATOMS: atom_id res chain seq x y z
N MET A 1 16.11 -21.37 -18.96
CA MET A 1 16.43 -21.56 -17.53
C MET A 1 15.69 -20.49 -16.77
N ALA A 2 14.98 -20.83 -15.69
CA ALA A 2 14.37 -19.80 -14.84
C ALA A 2 15.51 -18.93 -14.28
N GLU A 3 15.47 -17.62 -14.52
CA GLU A 3 16.38 -16.69 -13.86
C GLU A 3 16.23 -16.87 -12.34
N ASN A 4 17.34 -16.93 -11.60
CA ASN A 4 17.30 -16.99 -10.15
C ASN A 4 16.63 -15.71 -9.62
N TRP A 5 15.54 -15.88 -8.87
CA TRP A 5 14.80 -14.76 -8.31
C TRP A 5 15.65 -13.99 -7.29
N THR A 6 15.65 -12.66 -7.41
CA THR A 6 16.22 -11.73 -6.42
C THR A 6 15.25 -10.56 -6.21
N PRO A 7 15.32 -9.83 -5.08
CA PRO A 7 14.51 -8.63 -4.88
C PRO A 7 14.66 -7.56 -5.98
N GLY A 8 15.78 -7.55 -6.72
CA GLY A 8 16.02 -6.62 -7.83
C GLY A 8 15.54 -7.13 -9.20
N SER A 9 15.15 -8.41 -9.32
CA SER A 9 14.84 -9.04 -10.60
C SER A 9 13.63 -8.43 -11.32
N TRP A 10 12.73 -7.72 -10.63
CA TRP A 10 11.60 -7.04 -11.24
C TRP A 10 12.02 -5.85 -12.13
N ARG A 11 13.18 -5.23 -11.86
CA ARG A 11 13.65 -4.03 -12.59
C ARG A 11 13.96 -4.30 -14.08
N SER A 12 14.13 -5.56 -14.47
CA SER A 12 14.35 -5.96 -15.87
C SER A 12 13.06 -6.32 -16.62
N LYS A 13 11.90 -6.27 -15.95
CA LYS A 13 10.61 -6.62 -16.54
C LYS A 13 9.85 -5.34 -16.95
N PRO A 14 8.95 -5.42 -17.94
CA PRO A 14 8.05 -4.32 -18.24
C PRO A 14 7.27 -3.91 -17.00
N ILE A 15 7.22 -2.61 -16.70
CA ILE A 15 6.52 -2.07 -15.55
C ILE A 15 5.63 -0.90 -15.96
N VAL A 16 4.53 -0.74 -15.22
CA VAL A 16 3.54 0.33 -15.39
C VAL A 16 3.25 0.96 -14.03
N GLN A 17 2.62 2.14 -14.02
CA GLN A 17 2.17 2.85 -12.80
C GLN A 17 3.29 3.34 -11.87
N VAL A 18 4.55 3.27 -12.29
CA VAL A 18 5.68 3.82 -11.54
C VAL A 18 5.84 5.33 -11.76
N PRO A 19 6.22 6.08 -10.72
CA PRO A 19 6.58 7.49 -10.88
C PRO A 19 7.88 7.66 -11.67
N ALA A 20 8.00 8.76 -12.41
CA ALA A 20 9.26 9.24 -12.95
C ALA A 20 9.89 10.23 -11.95
N TYR A 21 10.72 9.72 -11.04
CA TYR A 21 11.46 10.58 -10.11
C TYR A 21 12.52 11.41 -10.87
N PRO A 22 12.59 12.74 -10.65
CA PRO A 22 13.51 13.62 -11.38
C PRO A 22 14.97 13.38 -11.03
N ASP A 23 15.27 12.95 -9.80
CA ASP A 23 16.62 12.63 -9.32
C ASP A 23 16.70 11.15 -8.92
N GLN A 24 17.44 10.38 -9.73
CA GLN A 24 17.64 8.95 -9.52
C GLN A 24 18.66 8.65 -8.42
N GLU A 25 19.63 9.55 -8.17
CA GLU A 25 20.58 9.37 -7.08
C GLU A 25 19.90 9.62 -5.73
N ALA A 26 19.03 10.64 -5.64
CA ALA A 26 18.20 10.86 -4.45
C ALA A 26 17.30 9.64 -4.15
N LEU A 27 16.66 9.06 -5.17
CA LEU A 27 15.89 7.83 -5.02
C LEU A 27 16.74 6.68 -4.47
N LYS A 28 17.93 6.48 -5.02
CA LYS A 28 18.85 5.41 -4.58
C LYS A 28 19.30 5.60 -3.13
N VAL A 29 19.53 6.84 -2.69
CA VAL A 29 19.85 7.16 -1.30
C VAL A 29 18.69 6.79 -0.36
N VAL A 30 17.45 7.14 -0.74
CA VAL A 30 16.26 6.78 0.05
C VAL A 30 16.05 5.26 0.10
N GLU A 31 16.15 4.56 -1.04
CA GLU A 31 16.06 3.10 -1.10
C GLU A 31 17.10 2.43 -0.19
N GLY A 32 18.33 2.96 -0.16
CA GLY A 32 19.40 2.49 0.73
C GLY A 32 19.09 2.70 2.21
N ARG A 33 18.47 3.83 2.57
CA ARG A 33 18.03 4.11 3.95
C ARG A 33 16.90 3.15 4.36
N LEU A 34 15.86 3.00 3.55
CA LEU A 34 14.73 2.10 3.81
C LEU A 34 15.19 0.65 3.99
N ALA A 35 16.17 0.20 3.20
CA ALA A 35 16.72 -1.15 3.33
C ALA A 35 17.39 -1.41 4.70
N SER A 36 17.76 -0.37 5.45
CA SER A 36 18.36 -0.48 6.79
C SER A 36 17.33 -0.48 7.93
N PHE A 37 16.08 -0.11 7.64
CA PHE A 37 15.03 -0.03 8.66
C PHE A 37 14.52 -1.42 9.05
N PRO A 38 13.95 -1.57 10.26
CA PRO A 38 13.31 -2.81 10.65
C PRO A 38 12.15 -3.17 9.69
N PRO A 39 11.74 -4.44 9.59
CA PRO A 39 10.56 -4.79 8.82
C PRO A 39 9.28 -4.43 9.60
N LEU A 40 8.19 -4.12 8.88
CA LEU A 40 6.87 -3.91 9.48
C LEU A 40 6.24 -5.21 10.04
N VAL A 41 6.65 -6.37 9.50
CA VAL A 41 6.15 -7.69 9.91
C VAL A 41 7.28 -8.71 9.95
N PHE A 42 7.14 -9.72 10.81
CA PHE A 42 8.06 -10.83 10.89
C PHE A 42 7.69 -11.95 9.91
N ALA A 43 8.69 -12.67 9.40
CA ALA A 43 8.46 -13.79 8.48
C ALA A 43 7.58 -14.91 9.08
N GLY A 44 7.57 -15.05 10.42
CA GLY A 44 6.69 -15.97 11.13
C GLY A 44 5.21 -15.62 10.99
N GLU A 45 4.88 -14.33 11.04
CA GLU A 45 3.51 -13.82 10.89
C GLU A 45 3.00 -14.05 9.46
N ALA A 46 3.84 -13.79 8.46
CA ALA A 46 3.50 -14.08 7.06
C ALA A 46 3.24 -15.58 6.82
N ARG A 47 4.03 -16.47 7.43
CA ARG A 47 3.79 -17.93 7.37
C ARG A 47 2.51 -18.33 8.10
N ALA A 48 2.21 -17.71 9.24
CA ALA A 48 0.96 -17.94 9.95
C ALA A 48 -0.25 -17.50 9.13
N LEU A 49 -0.21 -16.32 8.51
CA LEU A 49 -1.25 -15.84 7.60
C LEU A 49 -1.43 -16.78 6.40
N LYS A 50 -0.33 -17.26 5.79
CA LYS A 50 -0.41 -18.23 4.68
C LYS A 50 -1.16 -19.51 5.09
N LYS A 51 -0.93 -20.03 6.30
CA LYS A 51 -1.67 -21.19 6.83
C LYS A 51 -3.16 -20.88 7.02
N GLN A 52 -3.49 -19.67 7.50
CA GLN A 52 -4.88 -19.23 7.64
C GLN A 52 -5.57 -19.09 6.27
N LEU A 53 -4.89 -18.53 5.27
CA LEU A 53 -5.41 -18.41 3.90
C LEU A 53 -5.58 -19.77 3.21
N ALA A 54 -4.75 -20.77 3.53
CA ALA A 54 -4.96 -22.14 3.06
C ALA A 54 -6.30 -22.70 3.57
N ASN A 55 -6.65 -22.46 4.84
CA ASN A 55 -7.96 -22.85 5.36
C ASN A 55 -9.11 -22.12 4.64
N VAL A 56 -8.93 -20.86 4.25
CA VAL A 56 -9.93 -20.11 3.44
C VAL A 56 -10.09 -20.77 2.06
N ALA A 57 -9.00 -21.09 1.38
CA ALA A 57 -9.02 -21.74 0.07
C ALA A 57 -9.69 -23.12 0.11
N GLU A 58 -9.55 -23.85 1.22
CA GLU A 58 -10.22 -25.14 1.47
C GLU A 58 -11.67 -24.99 1.96
N GLY A 59 -12.20 -23.77 2.05
CA GLY A 59 -13.56 -23.50 2.52
C GLY A 59 -13.77 -23.72 4.02
N LYS A 60 -12.70 -23.85 4.81
CA LYS A 60 -12.72 -24.05 6.27
C LYS A 60 -12.75 -22.74 7.06
N ALA A 61 -12.50 -21.60 6.40
CA ALA A 61 -12.53 -20.26 6.97
C ALA A 61 -13.05 -19.25 5.94
N PHE A 62 -13.33 -18.02 6.38
CA PHE A 62 -13.74 -16.90 5.52
C PHE A 62 -12.71 -15.77 5.60
N LEU A 63 -12.40 -15.10 4.48
CA LEU A 63 -11.52 -13.93 4.45
C LEU A 63 -12.34 -12.64 4.48
N LEU A 64 -12.10 -11.81 5.49
CA LEU A 64 -12.55 -10.43 5.53
C LEU A 64 -11.32 -9.53 5.27
N GLN A 65 -11.33 -8.83 4.15
CA GLN A 65 -10.33 -7.83 3.81
C GLN A 65 -11.00 -6.47 3.57
N GLY A 66 -10.50 -5.42 4.22
CA GLY A 66 -11.12 -4.09 4.15
C GLY A 66 -10.26 -3.00 4.77
N GLY A 67 -10.58 -1.75 4.47
CA GLY A 67 -9.83 -0.56 4.90
C GLY A 67 -9.83 0.49 3.79
N ASP A 68 -8.91 1.44 3.89
CA ASP A 68 -8.92 2.62 3.04
C ASP A 68 -8.64 2.32 1.56
N CYS A 69 -9.18 3.17 0.69
CA CYS A 69 -8.90 3.10 -0.74
C CYS A 69 -7.44 3.48 -1.02
N ALA A 70 -6.99 4.60 -0.45
CA ALA A 70 -5.61 4.81 -0.06
C ALA A 70 -5.53 5.69 1.18
N GLU A 71 -4.61 5.34 2.06
CA GLU A 71 -4.25 6.13 3.23
C GLU A 71 -3.68 7.48 2.78
N SER A 72 -3.90 8.52 3.59
CA SER A 72 -3.32 9.85 3.40
C SER A 72 -2.58 10.26 4.67
N PHE A 73 -1.47 10.98 4.54
CA PHE A 73 -0.69 11.48 5.68
C PHE A 73 -1.50 12.46 6.53
N ALA A 74 -2.39 13.23 5.91
CA ALA A 74 -3.27 14.17 6.61
C ALA A 74 -4.32 13.47 7.49
N GLU A 75 -4.79 12.29 7.09
CA GLU A 75 -5.83 11.54 7.78
C GLU A 75 -5.27 10.35 8.59
N HIS A 76 -3.94 10.16 8.63
CA HIS A 76 -3.31 9.09 9.39
C HIS A 76 -3.20 9.46 10.89
N GLY A 77 -4.36 9.46 11.55
CA GLY A 77 -4.51 9.76 12.98
C GLY A 77 -5.03 8.57 13.79
N ALA A 78 -4.72 8.57 15.09
CA ALA A 78 -5.12 7.49 16.00
C ALA A 78 -6.64 7.25 16.03
N ASP A 79 -7.45 8.31 15.93
CA ASP A 79 -8.91 8.20 15.91
C ASP A 79 -9.41 7.47 14.66
N ASN A 80 -8.89 7.80 13.48
CA ASN A 80 -9.27 7.15 12.22
C ASN A 80 -8.89 5.67 12.22
N ILE A 81 -7.69 5.35 12.70
CA ILE A 81 -7.23 3.97 12.86
C ILE A 81 -8.17 3.22 13.80
N ARG A 82 -8.44 3.78 14.99
CA ARG A 82 -9.35 3.16 15.97
C ARG A 82 -10.72 2.89 15.38
N ASP A 83 -11.30 3.88 14.69
CA ASP A 83 -12.66 3.78 14.19
C ASP A 83 -12.75 2.80 13.00
N PHE A 84 -11.71 2.71 12.16
CA PHE A 84 -11.55 1.60 11.21
C PHE A 84 -11.53 0.24 11.91
N PHE A 85 -10.67 0.06 12.92
CA PHE A 85 -10.59 -1.20 13.66
C PHE A 85 -11.92 -1.59 14.31
N ARG A 86 -12.68 -0.63 14.84
CA ARG A 86 -14.01 -0.88 15.43
C ARG A 86 -14.98 -1.46 14.41
N VAL A 87 -15.15 -0.79 13.27
CA VAL A 87 -16.04 -1.26 12.20
C VAL A 87 -15.57 -2.63 11.68
N PHE A 88 -14.28 -2.78 11.47
CA PHE A 88 -13.69 -4.00 10.94
C PHE A 88 -13.91 -5.20 11.88
N LEU A 89 -13.74 -5.01 13.18
CA LEU A 89 -13.99 -6.04 14.19
C LEU A 89 -15.48 -6.35 14.33
N GLN A 90 -16.37 -5.35 14.26
CA GLN A 90 -17.82 -5.56 14.27
C GLN A 90 -18.26 -6.45 13.09
N MET A 91 -17.79 -6.15 11.87
CA MET A 91 -18.05 -6.98 10.69
C MET A 91 -17.54 -8.41 10.89
N SER A 92 -16.34 -8.57 11.45
CA SER A 92 -15.78 -9.90 11.70
C SER A 92 -16.63 -10.74 12.65
N VAL A 93 -17.21 -10.15 13.69
CA VAL A 93 -18.09 -10.87 14.65
C VAL A 93 -19.36 -11.34 13.94
N VAL A 94 -20.00 -10.47 13.17
CA VAL A 94 -21.21 -10.81 12.40
C VAL A 94 -20.93 -11.93 11.40
N LEU A 95 -19.83 -11.83 10.64
CA LEU A 95 -19.46 -12.84 9.66
C LEU A 95 -19.09 -14.18 10.30
N THR A 96 -18.47 -14.17 11.49
CA THR A 96 -18.14 -15.41 12.21
C THR A 96 -19.40 -16.17 12.58
N TYR A 97 -20.43 -15.46 13.05
CA TYR A 97 -21.73 -16.05 13.37
C TYR A 97 -22.44 -16.54 12.10
N ALA A 98 -22.60 -15.69 11.08
CA ALA A 98 -23.36 -16.00 9.88
C ALA A 98 -22.73 -17.10 9.02
N ALA A 99 -21.40 -17.14 8.91
CA ALA A 99 -20.70 -18.15 8.13
C ALA A 99 -20.48 -19.47 8.89
N ALA A 100 -20.70 -19.48 10.22
CA ALA A 100 -20.36 -20.58 11.12
C ALA A 100 -18.91 -21.09 10.94
N LYS A 101 -17.99 -20.17 10.61
CA LYS A 101 -16.59 -20.45 10.27
C LYS A 101 -15.67 -19.37 10.84
N PRO A 102 -14.41 -19.70 11.13
CA PRO A 102 -13.40 -18.70 11.49
C PRO A 102 -13.26 -17.62 10.41
N VAL A 103 -13.11 -16.36 10.82
CA VAL A 103 -12.84 -15.23 9.93
C VAL A 103 -11.38 -14.80 10.04
N VAL A 104 -10.65 -14.87 8.93
CA VAL A 104 -9.32 -14.31 8.74
C VAL A 104 -9.46 -12.83 8.39
N LYS A 105 -8.80 -11.96 9.16
CA LYS A 105 -8.95 -10.51 9.11
C LYS A 105 -7.70 -9.88 8.50
N VAL A 106 -7.83 -9.18 7.38
CA VAL A 106 -6.72 -8.47 6.70
C VAL A 106 -7.09 -7.01 6.48
N GLY A 107 -6.38 -6.09 7.14
CA GLY A 107 -6.59 -4.66 6.96
C GLY A 107 -5.92 -4.12 5.69
N ARG A 108 -6.54 -3.16 5.01
CA ARG A 108 -5.87 -2.25 4.07
C ARG A 108 -5.42 -1.02 4.88
N ILE A 109 -4.26 -1.15 5.52
CA ILE A 109 -3.69 -0.19 6.47
C ILE A 109 -2.16 -0.38 6.53
N ALA A 110 -1.44 0.63 7.01
CA ALA A 110 0.01 0.61 7.24
C ALA A 110 0.83 0.37 5.96
N GLY A 111 0.43 1.00 4.85
CA GLY A 111 1.20 0.99 3.61
C GLY A 111 0.39 1.18 2.34
N GLN A 112 -0.94 1.35 2.44
CA GLN A 112 -1.83 1.54 1.30
C GLN A 112 -1.80 3.00 0.81
N PHE A 113 -0.62 3.58 0.62
CA PHE A 113 -0.47 4.99 0.23
C PHE A 113 -0.43 5.20 -1.29
N ALA A 114 0.03 4.21 -2.08
CA ALA A 114 0.12 4.33 -3.54
C ALA A 114 -1.24 4.14 -4.23
N LYS A 115 -1.50 4.90 -5.30
CA LYS A 115 -2.72 4.84 -6.12
C LYS A 115 -2.37 4.70 -7.61
N PRO A 116 -2.83 3.64 -8.31
CA PRO A 116 -2.71 3.57 -9.76
C PRO A 116 -3.62 4.61 -10.43
N ARG A 117 -3.23 5.09 -11.61
CA ARG A 117 -3.96 6.09 -12.38
C ARG A 117 -4.13 5.64 -13.83
N SER A 118 -5.30 5.95 -14.39
CA SER A 118 -5.61 5.70 -15.81
C SER A 118 -4.84 6.61 -16.77
N SER A 119 -4.42 7.79 -16.30
CA SER A 119 -3.67 8.79 -17.05
C SER A 119 -2.49 9.28 -16.23
N ASP A 120 -1.35 9.51 -16.90
CA ASP A 120 -0.16 10.13 -16.30
C ASP A 120 -0.38 11.58 -15.91
N PHE A 121 -1.35 12.25 -16.54
CA PHE A 121 -1.66 13.65 -16.35
C PHE A 121 -3.11 13.88 -15.93
N GLU A 122 -3.30 14.90 -15.11
CA GLU A 122 -4.56 15.47 -14.69
C GLU A 122 -4.66 16.90 -15.22
N LYS A 123 -5.77 17.21 -15.89
CA LYS A 123 -6.04 18.53 -16.46
C LYS A 123 -7.16 19.21 -15.68
N GLN A 124 -6.93 20.44 -15.24
CA GLN A 124 -7.95 21.31 -14.65
C GLN A 124 -7.93 22.65 -15.38
N GLY A 125 -9.00 22.97 -16.09
CA GLY A 125 -9.02 24.12 -17.01
C GLY A 125 -7.95 23.96 -18.10
N ASP A 126 -7.09 24.96 -18.25
CA ASP A 126 -6.01 24.97 -19.23
C ASP A 126 -4.68 24.37 -18.69
N VAL A 127 -4.61 24.11 -17.39
CA VAL A 127 -3.40 23.60 -16.74
C VAL A 127 -3.41 22.07 -16.71
N THR A 128 -2.30 21.46 -17.10
CA THR A 128 -2.10 20.01 -17.10
C THR A 128 -0.88 19.68 -16.23
N LEU A 129 -1.07 18.88 -15.18
CA LEU A 129 -0.04 18.47 -14.24
C LEU A 129 0.05 16.94 -14.15
N PRO A 130 1.15 16.37 -13.65
CA PRO A 130 1.20 14.96 -13.31
C PRO A 130 0.05 14.56 -12.37
N SER A 131 -0.53 13.40 -12.62
CA SER A 131 -1.55 12.82 -11.76
C SER A 131 -1.01 12.59 -10.35
N TYR A 132 -1.81 12.90 -9.34
CA TYR A 132 -1.57 12.44 -7.96
C TYR A 132 -1.60 10.91 -7.91
N ARG A 133 -0.52 10.30 -7.42
CA ARG A 133 -0.31 8.84 -7.37
C ARG A 133 -0.29 8.30 -5.94
N GLY A 134 -0.79 9.08 -4.99
CA GLY A 134 -0.78 8.71 -3.58
C GLY A 134 0.36 9.38 -2.81
N ASP A 135 0.18 9.53 -1.50
CA ASP A 135 1.04 10.36 -0.65
C ASP A 135 2.49 9.87 -0.56
N ILE A 136 2.72 8.58 -0.78
CA ILE A 136 4.05 7.98 -0.90
C ILE A 136 4.83 8.44 -2.15
N ILE A 137 4.14 9.03 -3.14
CA ILE A 137 4.73 9.48 -4.41
C ILE A 137 4.78 11.00 -4.49
N ASN A 138 3.64 11.67 -4.40
CA ASN A 138 3.49 13.12 -4.58
C ASN A 138 2.30 13.67 -3.78
N GLY A 139 2.14 14.99 -3.73
CA GLY A 139 1.06 15.67 -3.00
C GLY A 139 -0.27 15.69 -3.76
N ILE A 140 -1.36 15.78 -3.00
CA ILE A 140 -2.73 15.80 -3.54
C ILE A 140 -3.06 17.15 -4.21
N GLU A 141 -2.42 18.22 -3.73
CA GLU A 141 -2.62 19.59 -4.18
C GLU A 141 -2.35 19.72 -5.68
N PHE A 142 -3.20 20.46 -6.39
CA PHE A 142 -3.06 20.68 -7.84
C PHE A 142 -2.09 21.85 -8.11
N THR A 143 -0.81 21.65 -7.75
CA THR A 143 0.28 22.60 -8.01
C THR A 143 1.48 21.89 -8.61
N GLU A 144 2.28 22.60 -9.42
CA GLU A 144 3.48 22.01 -10.05
C GLU A 144 4.40 21.38 -9.00
N ALA A 145 4.72 22.11 -7.93
CA ALA A 145 5.59 21.64 -6.86
C ALA A 145 5.05 20.38 -6.16
N ALA A 146 3.75 20.35 -5.83
CA ALA A 146 3.16 19.20 -5.15
C ALA A 146 3.11 17.95 -6.04
N ARG A 147 3.01 18.10 -7.36
CA ARG A 147 2.85 16.97 -8.29
C ARG A 147 4.17 16.33 -8.72
N ILE A 148 5.33 16.94 -8.42
CA ILE A 148 6.64 16.33 -8.64
C ILE A 148 6.80 15.14 -7.68
N PRO A 149 7.13 13.93 -8.18
CA PRO A 149 7.44 12.80 -7.33
C PRO A 149 8.65 13.07 -6.42
N ASP A 150 8.49 12.81 -5.12
CA ASP A 150 9.53 13.03 -4.10
C ASP A 150 9.88 11.71 -3.40
N PRO A 151 11.11 11.19 -3.56
CA PRO A 151 11.52 9.94 -2.91
C PRO A 151 11.40 9.96 -1.39
N GLU A 152 11.60 11.09 -0.71
CA GLU A 152 11.55 11.16 0.76
C GLU A 152 10.15 10.83 1.31
N ARG A 153 9.10 10.95 0.50
CA ARG A 153 7.76 10.48 0.85
C ARG A 153 7.69 8.97 1.13
N GLN A 154 8.63 8.18 0.60
CA GLN A 154 8.74 6.76 0.95
C GLN A 154 9.23 6.56 2.38
N ILE A 155 10.09 7.45 2.89
CA ILE A 155 10.51 7.46 4.30
C ILE A 155 9.36 7.90 5.19
N MET A 156 8.57 8.90 4.77
CA MET A 156 7.41 9.34 5.53
C MET A 156 6.29 8.29 5.62
N ALA A 157 6.13 7.49 4.57
CA ALA A 157 5.13 6.42 4.52
C ALA A 157 5.52 5.17 5.33
N TYR A 158 6.82 5.01 5.64
CA TYR A 158 7.35 3.91 6.43
C TYR A 158 7.28 4.24 7.94
#